data_AF-A0A9W7FUM9-F1
#
_entry.id   AF-A0A9W7FUM9-F1
#
_cell.length_a   1.000
_cell.length_b   1.000
_cell.length_c   1.000
_cell.angle_alpha   90.00
_cell.angle_beta   90.00
_cell.angle_gamma   90.00
#
_symmetry.space_group_name_H-M   'P 1'
#
loop_
_entity.id
_entity.type
_entity.pdbx_description
1 polymer ?
#
loop_
_entity_poly.entity_id
_entity_poly.type
_entity_poly.pdbx_seq_one_letter_code
_entity_poly.pdbx_strand_id
1 'polypeptide(L)'
;MLSLRLLLIFLLPHLSLPLRFPALPKHVPSTLFLSSFLLITPPAHALDATMIGRTLCTQTSTPSKVTVSCLGGPLTSLDNLSLHPVSANENGISTSSIRNPSKFSPPWSYSSATSNPDIAWLSLITEINSLSDSQILVNTKTNPEATYYYLHATVPTSFPPLNSLDDLEFILRPSDNLVLYRSSTRTSVFVYPLQQQVGDKDTNIKRLEGIRKNLNWSELKY
;
A
#
# COMPACT_ATOMS: atom_id res chain seq x y z
N MET A 1 4.31 -38.88 44.23
CA MET A 1 3.04 -38.11 44.34
C MET A 1 2.70 -37.64 42.92
N LEU A 2 2.12 -38.49 42.07
CA LEU A 2 0.68 -38.72 41.84
C LEU A 2 -0.16 -37.43 41.73
N SER A 3 -0.51 -37.04 40.50
CA SER A 3 -1.78 -36.40 40.09
C SER A 3 -1.67 -36.13 38.57
N LEU A 4 -2.17 -36.95 37.64
CA LEU A 4 -3.50 -37.48 37.35
C LEU A 4 -4.49 -36.46 36.75
N ARG A 5 -4.66 -36.56 35.42
CA ARG A 5 -5.84 -36.22 34.58
C ARG A 5 -6.17 -34.72 34.46
N LEU A 6 -6.49 -34.18 33.28
CA LEU A 6 -7.74 -34.50 32.58
C LEU A 6 -7.65 -34.11 31.10
N LEU A 7 -7.88 -35.09 30.25
CA LEU A 7 -8.11 -34.98 28.82
C LEU A 7 -9.57 -34.53 28.62
N LEU A 8 -9.82 -33.41 27.95
CA LEU A 8 -11.18 -33.05 27.50
C LEU A 8 -11.23 -32.98 25.98
N ILE A 9 -11.82 -34.04 25.44
CA ILE A 9 -12.25 -34.21 24.05
C ILE A 9 -13.56 -33.43 23.88
N PHE A 10 -13.58 -32.43 23.01
CA PHE A 10 -14.84 -31.83 22.53
C PHE A 10 -15.12 -32.33 21.10
N LEU A 11 -16.06 -33.26 21.03
CA LEU A 11 -16.75 -33.71 19.82
C LEU A 11 -17.74 -32.61 19.39
N LEU A 12 -17.58 -32.07 18.19
CA LEU A 12 -18.57 -31.22 17.53
C LEU A 12 -19.45 -32.09 16.61
N PRO A 13 -20.80 -32.04 16.73
CA PRO A 13 -21.69 -32.82 15.90
C PRO A 13 -21.94 -32.18 14.54
N HIS A 14 -21.93 -33.03 13.51
CA HIS A 14 -22.36 -32.76 12.15
C HIS A 14 -23.82 -32.24 12.11
N LEU A 15 -24.01 -31.01 11.63
CA LEU A 15 -25.33 -30.48 11.29
C LEU A 15 -25.55 -30.63 9.78
N SER A 16 -26.23 -31.70 9.38
CA SER A 16 -26.69 -31.93 8.01
C SER A 16 -28.09 -31.31 7.81
N LEU A 17 -28.17 -30.23 7.03
CA LEU A 17 -29.45 -29.66 6.57
C LEU A 17 -30.01 -30.48 5.39
N PRO A 18 -31.31 -30.81 5.38
CA PRO A 18 -31.97 -31.35 4.20
C PRO A 18 -32.33 -30.23 3.20
N LEU A 19 -31.85 -30.40 1.97
CA LEU A 19 -32.27 -29.66 0.77
C LEU A 19 -33.75 -29.96 0.49
N ARG A 20 -34.60 -28.94 0.53
CA ARG A 20 -36.00 -28.99 0.11
C ARG A 20 -36.13 -28.27 -1.22
N PHE A 21 -36.21 -29.02 -2.31
CA PHE A 21 -36.50 -28.49 -3.65
C PHE A 21 -38.03 -28.27 -3.79
N PRO A 22 -38.49 -27.05 -4.14
CA PRO A 22 -39.87 -26.87 -4.58
C PRO A 22 -40.04 -27.38 -6.02
N ALA A 23 -41.18 -28.02 -6.25
CA ALA A 23 -41.59 -28.62 -7.50
C ALA A 23 -41.75 -27.61 -8.65
N LEU A 24 -41.34 -28.02 -9.86
CA LEU A 24 -41.58 -27.32 -11.11
C LEU A 24 -43.08 -27.31 -11.46
N PRO A 25 -43.69 -26.15 -11.78
CA PRO A 25 -44.95 -26.11 -12.49
C PRO A 25 -44.77 -26.41 -13.99
N LYS A 26 -45.69 -27.23 -14.49
CA LYS A 26 -45.83 -27.66 -15.89
C LYS A 26 -46.36 -26.53 -16.77
N HIS A 27 -45.80 -26.47 -17.99
CA HIS A 27 -46.37 -25.99 -19.25
C HIS A 27 -47.28 -24.74 -19.25
N VAL A 28 -46.76 -23.67 -19.85
CA VAL A 28 -47.54 -22.59 -20.47
C VAL A 28 -46.98 -22.37 -21.90
N PRO A 29 -47.84 -22.21 -22.92
CA PRO A 29 -47.45 -22.30 -24.32
C PRO A 29 -46.69 -21.06 -24.83
N SER A 30 -45.84 -21.33 -25.82
CA SER A 30 -45.01 -20.40 -26.56
C SER A 30 -45.80 -19.26 -27.19
N THR A 31 -45.56 -18.04 -26.71
CA THR A 31 -45.75 -16.80 -27.48
C THR A 31 -44.38 -16.18 -27.70
N LEU A 32 -43.89 -16.28 -28.94
CA LEU A 32 -42.71 -15.57 -29.42
C LEU A 32 -43.01 -14.06 -29.45
N PHE A 33 -42.73 -13.37 -28.36
CA PHE A 33 -42.51 -11.93 -28.38
C PHE A 33 -41.01 -11.69 -28.55
N LEU A 34 -40.60 -11.22 -29.73
CA LEU A 34 -39.31 -10.54 -29.90
C LEU A 34 -39.36 -9.24 -29.08
N SER A 35 -39.12 -9.35 -27.78
CA SER A 35 -38.75 -8.22 -26.95
C SER A 35 -37.28 -7.96 -27.20
N SER A 36 -36.99 -6.97 -28.03
CA SER A 36 -35.68 -6.34 -28.08
C SER A 36 -35.42 -5.70 -26.71
N PHE A 37 -34.97 -6.50 -25.75
CA PHE A 37 -34.29 -6.01 -24.57
C PHE A 37 -32.99 -5.36 -25.06
N LEU A 38 -33.06 -4.06 -25.33
CA LEU A 38 -31.90 -3.20 -25.19
C LEU A 38 -31.37 -3.44 -23.78
N LEU A 39 -30.36 -4.29 -23.68
CA LEU A 39 -29.48 -4.36 -22.52
C LEU A 39 -28.86 -2.98 -22.42
N ILE A 40 -29.51 -2.10 -21.65
CA ILE A 40 -28.91 -0.87 -21.14
C ILE A 40 -27.85 -1.37 -20.17
N THR A 41 -26.67 -1.67 -20.70
CA THR A 41 -25.47 -1.80 -19.88
C THR A 41 -25.38 -0.50 -19.10
N PRO A 42 -25.40 -0.51 -17.75
CA PRO A 42 -25.15 0.70 -17.00
C PRO A 42 -23.85 1.29 -17.54
N PRO A 43 -23.79 2.61 -17.78
CA PRO A 43 -22.58 3.24 -18.30
C PRO A 43 -21.45 2.79 -17.39
N ALA A 44 -20.43 2.16 -17.97
CA ALA A 44 -19.18 1.93 -17.26
C ALA A 44 -18.75 3.32 -16.78
N HIS A 45 -18.92 3.59 -15.49
CA HIS A 45 -18.47 4.84 -14.91
C HIS A 45 -16.98 4.89 -15.19
N ALA A 46 -16.59 5.72 -16.15
CA ALA A 46 -15.18 5.96 -16.44
C ALA A 46 -14.56 6.32 -15.09
N LEU A 47 -13.58 5.53 -14.66
CA LEU A 47 -12.84 5.83 -13.44
C LEU A 47 -12.33 7.27 -13.58
N ASP A 48 -12.64 8.11 -12.60
CA ASP A 48 -12.17 9.49 -12.57
C ASP A 48 -10.65 9.49 -12.77
N ALA A 49 -10.14 10.36 -13.64
CA ALA A 49 -8.71 10.45 -13.94
C ALA A 49 -7.87 10.58 -12.65
N THR A 50 -8.43 11.21 -11.61
CA THR A 50 -7.79 11.39 -10.29
C THR A 50 -7.61 10.09 -9.48
N MET A 51 -8.26 8.99 -9.88
CA MET A 51 -8.26 7.70 -9.18
C MET A 51 -7.38 6.63 -9.85
N ILE A 52 -6.86 6.90 -11.05
CA ILE A 52 -6.08 5.92 -11.82
C ILE A 52 -4.86 5.42 -11.03
N GLY A 53 -4.73 4.09 -10.91
CA GLY A 53 -3.62 3.44 -10.24
C GLY A 53 -3.64 3.51 -8.71
N ARG A 54 -4.73 4.01 -8.10
CA ARG A 54 -4.89 4.06 -6.64
C ARG A 54 -5.92 3.03 -6.19
N THR A 55 -5.70 2.41 -5.03
CA THR A 55 -6.56 1.36 -4.46
C THR A 55 -7.11 1.79 -3.11
N LEU A 56 -8.33 1.35 -2.79
CA LEU A 56 -8.98 1.66 -1.50
C LEU A 56 -9.05 3.16 -1.19
N CYS A 57 -9.37 3.96 -2.21
CA CYS A 57 -9.48 5.41 -2.09
C CYS A 57 -10.93 5.87 -2.19
N THR A 58 -11.23 6.95 -1.50
CA THR A 58 -12.49 7.69 -1.58
C THR A 58 -12.21 9.06 -2.17
N GLN A 59 -13.19 9.59 -2.90
CA GLN A 59 -13.10 10.88 -3.57
C GLN A 59 -14.21 11.80 -3.07
N THR A 60 -13.84 13.02 -2.71
CA THR A 60 -14.77 14.09 -2.36
C THR A 60 -14.53 15.26 -3.30
N SER A 61 -15.56 15.66 -4.05
CA SER A 61 -15.49 16.76 -5.01
C SER A 61 -16.26 17.99 -4.50
N THR A 62 -15.65 19.17 -4.63
CA THR A 62 -16.29 20.47 -4.46
C THR A 62 -16.11 21.29 -5.74
N PRO A 63 -16.84 22.42 -5.91
CA PRO A 63 -16.70 23.26 -7.10
C PRO A 63 -15.27 23.80 -7.36
N SER A 64 -14.39 23.76 -6.35
CA SER A 64 -13.02 24.28 -6.43
C SER A 64 -11.93 23.23 -6.35
N LYS A 65 -12.22 22.03 -5.84
CA LYS A 65 -11.19 20.99 -5.65
C LYS A 65 -11.77 19.58 -5.63
N VAL A 66 -10.93 18.62 -5.99
CA VAL A 66 -11.17 17.20 -5.75
C VAL A 66 -10.15 16.71 -4.73
N THR A 67 -10.61 16.08 -3.66
CA THR A 67 -9.75 15.42 -2.68
C THR A 67 -9.90 13.92 -2.83
N VAL A 68 -8.80 13.22 -3.03
CA VAL A 68 -8.73 11.76 -3.05
C VAL A 68 -7.98 11.29 -1.82
N SER A 69 -8.61 10.50 -0.96
CA SER A 69 -8.03 9.97 0.28
C SER A 69 -8.03 8.45 0.24
N CYS A 70 -6.85 7.84 0.45
CA CYS A 70 -6.66 6.40 0.43
C CYS A 70 -6.44 5.87 1.85
N LEU A 71 -6.90 4.64 2.12
CA LEU A 71 -6.76 4.00 3.43
C LEU A 71 -5.27 3.82 3.83
N GLY A 72 -4.39 3.68 2.83
CA GLY A 72 -2.98 3.30 3.02
C GLY A 72 -2.84 1.89 3.60
N GLY A 73 -1.71 1.62 4.25
CA GLY A 73 -1.39 0.30 4.80
C GLY A 73 -0.17 -0.34 4.11
N PRO A 74 0.34 -1.47 4.63
CA PRO A 74 1.39 -2.22 3.97
C PRO A 74 0.81 -2.73 2.65
N LEU A 75 1.23 -2.13 1.53
CA LEU A 75 0.68 -2.50 0.23
C LEU A 75 1.33 -3.78 -0.29
N THR A 76 2.44 -4.22 0.30
CA THR A 76 3.12 -5.45 -0.10
C THR A 76 2.21 -6.67 0.08
N SER A 77 1.79 -7.27 -1.03
CA SER A 77 1.71 -8.74 -1.08
C SER A 77 3.13 -9.23 -0.86
N LEU A 78 3.42 -9.58 0.40
CA LEU A 78 4.72 -10.06 0.89
C LEU A 78 5.25 -11.28 0.13
N ASP A 79 4.45 -11.84 -0.77
CA ASP A 79 4.80 -12.97 -1.62
C ASP A 79 5.74 -12.56 -2.78
N ASN A 80 5.75 -11.28 -3.19
CA ASN A 80 6.48 -10.82 -4.39
C ASN A 80 7.69 -9.90 -4.13
N LEU A 81 8.06 -9.65 -2.87
CA LEU A 81 9.27 -8.88 -2.50
C LEU A 81 9.46 -7.53 -3.21
N SER A 82 8.37 -6.90 -3.64
CA SER A 82 8.41 -5.65 -4.40
C SER A 82 7.56 -4.60 -3.71
N LEU A 83 8.10 -3.38 -3.68
CA LEU A 83 7.32 -2.20 -3.32
C LEU A 83 6.33 -1.87 -4.45
N HIS A 84 5.25 -1.19 -4.09
CA HIS A 84 4.29 -0.69 -5.06
C HIS A 84 4.79 0.58 -5.76
N PRO A 85 4.62 0.69 -7.08
CA PRO A 85 4.94 1.93 -7.78
C PRO A 85 4.02 3.06 -7.31
N VAL A 86 4.53 4.29 -7.32
CA VAL A 86 3.75 5.49 -7.06
C VAL A 86 3.09 5.94 -8.36
N SER A 87 1.77 6.16 -8.32
CA SER A 87 1.02 6.57 -9.51
C SER A 87 1.36 8.01 -9.91
N ALA A 88 1.07 8.37 -11.17
CA ALA A 88 1.30 9.73 -11.66
C ALA A 88 0.50 10.80 -10.87
N ASN A 89 -0.66 10.40 -10.35
CA ASN A 89 -1.63 11.26 -9.66
C ASN A 89 -1.51 11.13 -8.13
N GLU A 90 -0.38 10.65 -7.64
CA GLU A 90 -0.07 10.47 -6.22
C GLU A 90 1.19 11.26 -5.85
N ASN A 91 1.16 11.95 -4.71
CA ASN A 91 2.34 12.61 -4.17
C ASN A 91 3.21 11.55 -3.49
N GLY A 92 4.44 11.40 -3.96
CA GLY A 92 5.33 10.36 -3.47
C GLY A 92 6.44 10.00 -4.43
N ILE A 93 7.29 9.09 -3.99
CA ILE A 93 8.41 8.56 -4.75
C ILE A 93 8.67 7.11 -4.37
N SER A 94 9.14 6.29 -5.32
CA SER A 94 9.53 4.91 -5.05
C SER A 94 10.63 4.41 -5.98
N THR A 95 11.45 3.51 -5.46
CA THR A 95 12.41 2.73 -6.25
C THR A 95 11.74 1.76 -7.24
N SER A 96 10.44 1.47 -7.06
CA SER A 96 9.66 0.59 -7.95
C SER A 96 8.95 1.34 -9.09
N SER A 97 8.95 2.67 -9.08
CA SER A 97 8.29 3.52 -10.09
C SER A 97 9.08 3.63 -11.40
N ILE A 98 9.76 2.57 -11.85
CA ILE A 98 10.70 2.59 -13.00
C ILE A 98 10.04 3.09 -14.29
N ARG A 99 8.72 2.88 -14.44
CA ARG A 99 7.94 3.35 -15.60
C ARG A 99 7.46 4.80 -15.50
N ASN A 100 7.77 5.48 -14.40
CA ASN A 100 7.37 6.85 -14.14
C ASN A 100 8.58 7.66 -13.61
N PRO A 101 9.38 8.27 -14.52
CA PRO A 101 10.63 8.95 -14.14
C PRO A 101 10.45 10.06 -13.11
N SER A 102 9.29 10.75 -13.08
CA SER A 102 9.03 11.81 -12.10
C SER A 102 8.73 11.30 -10.69
N LYS A 103 8.45 10.00 -10.55
CA LYS A 103 8.18 9.32 -9.27
C LYS A 103 9.20 8.24 -8.95
N PHE A 104 10.23 8.09 -9.79
CA PHE A 104 11.32 7.15 -9.58
C PHE A 104 12.44 7.81 -8.77
N SER A 105 13.01 7.06 -7.83
CA SER A 105 14.25 7.43 -7.16
C SER A 105 15.17 6.22 -7.09
N PRO A 106 16.49 6.38 -7.26
CA PRO A 106 17.40 5.25 -7.25
C PRO A 106 17.45 4.57 -5.87
N PRO A 107 17.64 3.26 -5.80
CA PRO A 107 17.84 2.55 -4.54
C PRO A 107 19.10 3.03 -3.82
N TRP A 108 19.13 2.80 -2.51
CA TRP A 108 20.29 3.13 -1.68
C TRP A 108 21.17 1.91 -1.46
N SER A 109 22.45 2.17 -1.20
CA SER A 109 23.38 1.18 -0.68
C SER A 109 23.81 1.57 0.73
N TYR A 110 23.66 0.62 1.67
CA TYR A 110 24.16 0.78 3.04
C TYR A 110 25.66 0.42 3.15
N SER A 111 26.28 -0.08 2.07
CA SER A 111 27.68 -0.52 2.04
C SER A 111 28.70 0.58 2.37
N SER A 112 28.31 1.85 2.22
CA SER A 112 29.14 3.00 2.59
C SER A 112 29.26 3.19 4.10
N ALA A 113 28.30 2.69 4.88
CA ALA A 113 28.28 2.82 6.34
C ALA A 113 28.63 1.51 7.05
N THR A 114 28.17 0.37 6.53
CA THR A 114 28.40 -0.95 7.15
C THR A 114 28.28 -2.07 6.13
N SER A 115 28.96 -3.21 6.37
CA SER A 115 28.76 -4.45 5.63
C SER A 115 27.80 -5.42 6.33
N ASN A 116 27.41 -5.13 7.57
CA ASN A 116 26.51 -5.98 8.35
C ASN A 116 25.05 -5.54 8.16
N PRO A 117 24.18 -6.40 7.59
CA PRO A 117 22.78 -6.06 7.32
C PRO A 117 21.97 -5.84 8.59
N ASP A 118 22.26 -6.54 9.70
CA ASP A 118 21.55 -6.34 10.97
C ASP A 118 21.84 -4.94 11.55
N ILE A 119 23.09 -4.49 11.44
CA ILE A 119 23.48 -3.13 11.86
C ILE A 119 22.77 -2.10 10.98
N ALA A 120 22.81 -2.28 9.65
CA ALA A 120 22.12 -1.38 8.72
C ALA A 120 20.61 -1.30 9.02
N TRP A 121 20.00 -2.43 9.32
CA TRP A 121 18.59 -2.53 9.67
C TRP A 121 18.25 -1.77 10.96
N LEU A 122 19.02 -1.99 12.02
CA LEU A 122 18.82 -1.32 13.30
C LEU A 122 19.03 0.20 13.18
N SER A 123 20.03 0.64 12.39
CA SER A 123 20.25 2.05 12.12
C SER A 123 19.05 2.68 11.42
N LEU A 124 18.46 2.02 10.42
CA LEU A 124 17.28 2.50 9.71
C LEU A 124 16.07 2.65 10.63
N ILE A 125 15.79 1.64 11.46
CA ILE A 125 14.70 1.70 12.45
C ILE A 125 14.93 2.86 13.41
N THR A 126 16.15 3.03 13.90
CA THR A 126 16.49 4.10 14.85
C THR A 126 16.27 5.48 14.24
N GLU A 127 16.71 5.68 13.00
CA GLU A 127 16.53 6.93 12.26
C GLU A 127 15.04 7.24 12.04
N ILE A 128 14.25 6.24 11.64
CA ILE A 128 12.80 6.42 11.43
C ILE A 128 12.09 6.71 12.75
N ASN A 129 12.49 6.06 13.83
CA ASN A 129 11.96 6.34 15.18
C ASN A 129 12.30 7.75 15.68
N SER A 130 13.36 8.37 15.17
CA SER A 130 13.74 9.73 15.52
C SER A 130 12.86 10.81 14.88
N LEU A 131 12.04 10.45 13.87
CA LEU A 131 11.10 11.35 13.23
C LEU A 131 9.93 11.60 14.21
N SER A 132 10.01 12.75 14.91
CA SER A 132 9.33 13.13 16.15
C SER A 132 7.80 13.03 16.22
N ASP A 133 7.11 12.68 15.13
CA ASP A 133 5.65 12.57 15.06
C ASP A 133 5.17 11.25 14.42
N SER A 134 6.05 10.27 14.27
CA SER A 134 5.75 9.01 13.60
C SER A 134 4.90 8.10 14.50
N GLN A 135 3.67 7.78 14.06
CA GLN A 135 2.94 6.62 14.58
C GLN A 135 3.51 5.40 13.87
N ILE A 136 4.51 4.79 14.50
CA ILE A 136 5.27 3.71 13.88
C ILE A 136 4.54 2.40 14.13
N LEU A 137 3.73 2.00 13.15
CA LEU A 137 3.33 0.60 13.02
C LEU A 137 4.49 -0.15 12.37
N VAL A 138 5.58 -0.38 13.14
CA VAL A 138 6.70 -1.22 12.71
C VAL A 138 6.20 -2.65 12.54
N ASN A 139 5.77 -3.01 11.33
CA ASN A 139 5.60 -4.40 10.95
C ASN A 139 6.92 -4.93 10.41
N THR A 140 7.80 -5.36 11.31
CA THR A 140 9.02 -6.09 10.94
C THR A 140 8.66 -7.53 10.61
N LYS A 141 8.88 -7.94 9.36
CA LYS A 141 8.94 -9.36 9.00
C LYS A 141 10.35 -9.66 8.56
N THR A 142 11.05 -10.42 9.39
CA THR A 142 12.31 -11.06 9.02
C THR A 142 11.94 -12.45 8.49
N ASN A 143 12.32 -12.76 7.25
CA ASN A 143 12.26 -14.15 6.80
C ASN A 143 13.16 -14.98 7.75
N PRO A 144 12.75 -16.15 8.26
CA PRO A 144 13.60 -17.02 9.09
C PRO A 144 14.97 -17.36 8.46
N GLU A 145 15.15 -17.18 7.15
CA GLU A 145 16.43 -17.31 6.43
C GLU A 145 17.10 -15.97 6.06
N ALA A 146 16.61 -14.84 6.61
CA ALA A 146 17.11 -13.47 6.43
C ALA A 146 17.31 -13.01 4.97
N THR A 147 16.44 -13.44 4.04
CA THR A 147 16.50 -13.01 2.63
C THR A 147 16.24 -11.51 2.47
N TYR A 148 15.47 -10.89 3.38
CA TYR A 148 15.14 -9.47 3.38
C TYR A 148 14.60 -9.02 4.74
N TYR A 149 14.65 -7.71 4.97
CA TYR A 149 13.96 -7.04 6.07
C TYR A 149 12.92 -6.07 5.50
N TYR A 150 11.74 -6.02 6.09
CA TYR A 150 10.66 -5.12 5.69
C TYR A 150 10.23 -4.23 6.85
N LEU A 151 9.98 -2.95 6.54
CA LEU A 151 9.49 -1.95 7.47
C LEU A 151 8.44 -1.12 6.75
N HIS A 152 7.32 -0.93 7.44
CA HIS A 152 6.33 0.09 7.14
C HIS A 152 6.26 1.05 8.33
N ALA A 153 6.18 2.35 8.05
CA ALA A 153 5.92 3.38 9.05
C ALA A 153 4.93 4.39 8.49
N THR A 154 4.21 5.08 9.40
CA THR A 154 3.33 6.19 9.02
C THR A 154 3.80 7.47 9.70
N VAL A 155 3.88 8.55 8.92
CA VAL A 155 4.33 9.86 9.40
C VAL A 155 3.30 10.92 9.00
N PRO A 156 3.13 12.00 9.78
CA PRO A 156 2.26 13.10 9.37
C PRO A 156 2.74 13.69 8.05
N THR A 157 1.78 13.97 7.17
CA THR A 157 2.10 14.65 5.92
C THR A 157 2.28 16.14 6.17
N SER A 158 3.21 16.77 5.45
CA SER A 158 3.33 18.22 5.42
C SER A 158 2.25 18.87 4.55
N PHE A 159 1.72 18.15 3.56
CA PHE A 159 0.66 18.64 2.69
C PHE A 159 -0.12 17.48 2.04
N PRO A 160 -1.47 17.52 2.05
CA PRO A 160 -2.34 18.53 2.66
C PRO A 160 -2.44 18.36 4.19
N PRO A 161 -2.54 19.44 5.00
CA PRO A 161 -2.53 19.38 6.47
C PRO A 161 -3.81 18.80 7.10
N LEU A 162 -4.63 18.08 6.33
CA LEU A 162 -5.94 17.56 6.71
C LEU A 162 -5.85 16.26 7.53
N ASN A 163 -4.99 16.21 8.54
CA ASN A 163 -4.70 14.99 9.32
C ASN A 163 -4.33 13.79 8.42
N SER A 164 -3.72 14.07 7.27
CA SER A 164 -3.30 13.02 6.34
C SER A 164 -1.93 12.49 6.76
N LEU A 165 -1.68 11.23 6.40
CA LEU A 165 -0.44 10.53 6.67
C LEU A 165 0.30 10.28 5.35
N ASP A 166 1.62 10.23 5.45
CA ASP A 166 2.48 9.62 4.45
C ASP A 166 2.85 8.20 4.93
N ASP A 167 2.80 7.25 4.01
CA ASP A 167 3.32 5.90 4.20
C ASP A 167 4.79 5.86 3.78
N LEU A 168 5.63 5.33 4.67
CA LEU A 168 7.04 5.03 4.40
C LEU A 168 7.23 3.52 4.41
N GLU A 169 7.75 2.96 3.32
CA GLU A 169 8.08 1.54 3.23
C GLU A 169 9.53 1.35 2.83
N PHE A 170 10.18 0.36 3.44
CA PHE A 170 11.56 -0.01 3.17
C PHE A 170 11.68 -1.53 3.03
N ILE A 171 12.47 -1.96 2.04
CA ILE A 171 12.93 -3.34 1.91
C ILE A 171 14.46 -3.31 1.88
N LEU A 172 15.10 -3.87 2.90
CA LEU A 172 16.54 -4.09 2.93
C LEU A 172 16.83 -5.50 2.41
N ARG A 173 17.68 -5.60 1.39
CA ARG A 173 18.11 -6.87 0.77
C ARG A 173 19.60 -7.13 1.09
N PRO A 174 19.90 -8.05 2.02
CA PRO A 174 21.27 -8.33 2.42
C PRO A 174 22.17 -8.83 1.30
N SER A 175 21.61 -9.63 0.38
CA SER A 175 22.36 -10.23 -0.73
C SER A 175 23.05 -9.20 -1.62
N ASP A 176 22.40 -8.04 -1.81
CA ASP A 176 22.82 -7.04 -2.78
C ASP A 176 23.41 -5.79 -2.10
N ASN A 177 23.37 -5.72 -0.77
CA ASN A 177 23.60 -4.51 0.03
C ASN A 177 22.70 -3.33 -0.32
N LEU A 178 21.45 -3.62 -0.71
CA LEU A 178 20.51 -2.62 -1.24
C LEU A 178 19.35 -2.34 -0.29
N VAL A 179 18.90 -1.08 -0.32
CA VAL A 179 17.64 -0.66 0.30
C VAL A 179 16.74 -0.09 -0.78
N LEU A 180 15.58 -0.72 -0.92
CA LEU A 180 14.46 -0.24 -1.71
C LEU A 180 13.54 0.55 -0.80
N TYR A 181 12.91 1.59 -1.32
CA TYR A 181 12.00 2.42 -0.52
C TYR A 181 10.85 3.00 -1.33
N ARG A 182 9.84 3.41 -0.59
CA ARG A 182 8.66 4.11 -1.09
C ARG A 182 8.21 5.10 -0.01
N SER A 183 7.86 6.30 -0.44
CA SER A 183 7.23 7.32 0.40
C SER A 183 6.04 7.87 -0.37
N SER A 184 4.83 7.80 0.18
CA SER A 184 3.62 8.23 -0.53
C SER A 184 2.58 8.84 0.39
N THR A 185 1.97 9.94 -0.04
CA THR A 185 0.91 10.61 0.70
C THR A 185 -0.44 9.97 0.42
N ARG A 186 -1.16 9.59 1.49
CA ARG A 186 -2.50 8.97 1.39
C ARG A 186 -3.55 9.89 0.79
N THR A 187 -3.40 11.20 0.94
CA THR A 187 -4.34 12.20 0.41
C THR A 187 -3.72 13.01 -0.72
N SER A 188 -4.45 13.18 -1.80
CA SER A 188 -4.08 14.08 -2.90
C SER A 188 -5.21 15.06 -3.17
N VAL A 189 -4.82 16.30 -3.46
CA VAL A 189 -5.76 17.39 -3.78
C VAL A 189 -5.50 17.81 -5.21
N PHE A 190 -6.57 17.96 -5.98
CA PHE A 190 -6.55 18.40 -7.36
C PHE A 190 -7.34 19.69 -7.49
N VAL A 191 -6.84 20.62 -8.32
CA VAL A 191 -7.54 21.86 -8.64
C VAL A 191 -8.61 21.58 -9.68
N TYR A 192 -9.86 21.93 -9.39
CA TYR A 192 -10.95 21.82 -10.36
C TYR A 192 -11.07 23.10 -11.21
N PRO A 193 -11.37 23.03 -12.53
CA PRO A 193 -11.61 21.84 -13.36
C PRO A 193 -10.35 21.25 -14.02
N LEU A 194 -9.17 21.82 -13.77
CA LEU A 194 -7.92 21.46 -14.46
C LEU A 194 -7.41 20.06 -14.10
N GLN A 195 -7.94 19.43 -13.04
CA GLN A 195 -7.52 18.13 -12.51
C GLN A 195 -6.01 18.04 -12.25
N GLN A 196 -5.35 19.18 -12.04
CA GLN A 196 -3.92 19.24 -11.74
C GLN A 196 -3.70 18.95 -10.26
N GLN A 197 -2.84 17.97 -9.96
CA GLN A 197 -2.46 17.65 -8.59
C GLN A 197 -1.70 18.81 -7.96
N VAL A 198 -2.08 19.16 -6.74
CA VAL A 198 -1.31 20.08 -5.90
C VAL A 198 -0.15 19.29 -5.29
N GLY A 199 1.06 19.68 -5.67
CA GLY A 199 2.29 19.05 -5.18
C GLY A 199 2.51 19.26 -3.68
N ASP A 200 3.26 18.34 -3.09
CA ASP A 200 3.61 18.30 -1.66
C ASP A 200 4.90 19.08 -1.33
N LYS A 201 5.38 19.94 -2.25
CA LYS A 201 6.67 20.66 -2.15
C LYS A 201 7.88 19.73 -1.92
N ASP A 202 7.81 18.53 -2.49
CA ASP A 202 8.84 17.48 -2.41
C ASP A 202 9.12 17.03 -0.97
N THR A 203 8.12 17.07 -0.10
CA THR A 203 8.28 16.73 1.32
C THR A 203 8.64 15.26 1.50
N ASN A 204 8.06 14.36 0.72
CA ASN A 204 8.46 12.95 0.68
C ASN A 204 9.94 12.77 0.28
N ILE A 205 10.40 13.47 -0.76
CA ILE A 205 11.77 13.40 -1.25
C ILE A 205 12.75 13.93 -0.21
N LYS A 206 12.50 15.13 0.33
CA LYS A 206 13.34 15.77 1.35
C LYS A 206 13.47 14.91 2.60
N ARG A 207 12.38 14.26 3.02
CA ARG A 207 12.38 13.34 4.16
C ARG A 207 13.29 12.15 3.92
N LEU A 208 13.12 11.48 2.78
CA LEU A 208 13.94 10.33 2.39
C LEU A 208 15.42 10.70 2.23
N GLU A 209 15.73 11.85 1.64
CA GLU A 209 17.09 12.36 1.57
C GLU A 209 17.69 12.64 2.95
N GLY A 210 16.89 13.18 3.88
CA GLY A 210 17.31 13.42 5.26
C GLY A 210 17.71 12.12 5.95
N ILE A 211 16.83 11.11 5.91
CA ILE A 211 17.08 9.76 6.43
C ILE A 211 18.37 9.20 5.84
N ARG A 212 18.51 9.21 4.51
CA ARG A 212 19.70 8.68 3.83
C ARG A 212 20.99 9.39 4.25
N LYS A 213 20.96 10.72 4.33
CA LYS A 213 22.13 11.53 4.72
C LYS A 213 22.54 11.25 6.16
N ASN A 214 21.59 11.16 7.09
CA ASN A 214 21.85 10.85 8.50
C ASN A 214 22.44 9.44 8.70
N LEU A 215 22.00 8.48 7.89
CA LEU A 215 22.54 7.12 7.86
C LEU A 215 23.90 7.00 7.14
N ASN A 216 24.36 8.07 6.48
CA ASN A 216 25.55 8.05 5.61
C ASN A 216 25.49 6.97 4.51
N TRP A 217 24.30 6.77 3.93
CA TRP A 217 24.08 5.80 2.86
C TRP A 217 24.22 6.45 1.49
N SER A 218 24.75 5.69 0.54
CA SER A 218 24.96 6.16 -0.83
C SER A 218 23.73 5.90 -1.70
N GLU A 219 23.40 6.85 -2.56
CA GLU A 219 22.42 6.65 -3.62
C GLU A 219 23.13 6.00 -4.81
N LEU A 220 22.54 4.95 -5.37
CA LEU A 220 23.09 4.33 -6.57
C LEU A 220 22.83 5.21 -7.79
N LYS A 221 23.88 5.46 -8.57
CA LYS A 221 23.80 6.20 -9.82
C LYS A 221 23.75 5.20 -10.98
N TYR A 222 22.89 5.47 -11.95
CA TYR A 222 22.76 4.74 -13.21
C TYR A 222 23.35 5.56 -14.35
#